data_AF-A0A847B6J6-F1
#
_entry.id   AF-A0A847B6J6-F1
#
_cell.length_a   1.000
_cell.length_b   1.000
_cell.length_c   1.000
_cell.angle_alpha   90.00
_cell.angle_beta   90.00
_cell.angle_gamma   90.00
#
_symmetry.space_group_name_H-M   'P 1'
#
loop_
_entity.id
_entity.type
_entity.pdbx_description
1 polymer ?
#
loop_
_entity_poly.entity_id
_entity_poly.type
_entity_poly.pdbx_seq_one_letter_code
_entity_poly.pdbx_strand_id
1 'polypeptide(L)'
;MPEVLLGRTYADFKDFVRFGDHYAQIDSVIGKQTDKQTIATLIFPTLSFIFGFISPQKGWLSVNNGLVNILKKLGIVLFKQAFPVILSDRGTEFDQLYKLEKTLDEDGIVQPLSKVFYADPYTSNQRAEFESNHRFIRRFST
;
A
#
# COMPACT_ATOMS: atom_id res chain seq x y z
N MET A 1 18.72 10.35 5.15
CA MET A 1 17.42 9.76 4.75
C MET A 1 17.66 8.96 3.48
N PRO A 2 17.21 7.71 3.36
CA PRO A 2 17.31 6.95 2.11
C PRO A 2 16.68 7.72 0.94
N GLU A 3 17.30 7.70 -0.23
CA GLU A 3 16.83 8.40 -1.44
C GLU A 3 15.38 8.06 -1.79
N VAL A 4 14.97 6.80 -1.55
CA VAL A 4 13.61 6.31 -1.80
C VAL A 4 12.53 7.07 -1.00
N LEU A 5 12.88 7.65 0.15
CA LEU A 5 11.93 8.38 0.99
C LEU A 5 11.80 9.86 0.61
N LEU A 6 12.64 10.38 -0.29
CA LEU A 6 12.60 11.79 -0.67
C LEU A 6 11.25 12.13 -1.32
N GLY A 7 10.48 13.01 -0.68
CA GLY A 7 9.12 13.34 -1.09
C GLY A 7 8.08 12.24 -0.86
N ARG A 8 8.42 11.20 -0.08
CA ARG A 8 7.55 10.04 0.22
C ARG A 8 7.42 9.77 1.72
N THR A 9 7.76 10.74 2.56
CA THR A 9 7.60 10.60 4.01
C THR A 9 6.13 10.73 4.40
N TYR A 10 5.81 10.37 5.64
CA TYR A 10 4.47 10.63 6.17
C TYR A 10 4.16 12.12 6.33
N ALA A 11 5.18 12.96 6.51
CA ALA A 11 4.99 14.41 6.48
C ALA A 11 4.53 14.85 5.08
N ASP A 12 5.21 14.39 4.04
CA ASP A 12 4.82 14.65 2.65
C ASP A 12 3.40 14.13 2.36
N PHE A 13 3.02 12.98 2.90
CA PHE A 13 1.66 12.44 2.80
C PHE A 13 0.62 13.40 3.39
N LYS A 14 0.86 13.91 4.61
CA LYS A 14 -0.08 14.83 5.28
C LYS A 14 -0.19 16.17 4.57
N ASP A 15 0.89 16.62 3.93
CA ASP A 15 0.87 17.85 3.14
C ASP A 15 0.14 17.64 1.80
N PHE A 16 0.15 16.40 1.27
CA PHE A 16 -0.47 16.03 0.01
C PHE A 16 -1.96 15.68 0.13
N VAL A 17 -2.33 14.86 1.12
CA VAL A 17 -3.69 14.31 1.32
C VAL A 17 -4.45 15.18 2.32
N ARG A 18 -5.61 15.70 1.90
CA ARG A 18 -6.51 16.50 2.72
C ARG A 18 -7.63 15.65 3.31
N PHE A 19 -8.35 16.22 4.28
CA PHE A 19 -9.53 15.57 4.84
C PHE A 19 -10.56 15.25 3.75
N GLY A 20 -10.95 13.98 3.65
CA GLY A 20 -11.91 13.49 2.65
C GLY A 20 -11.27 12.96 1.36
N ASP A 21 -9.96 13.18 1.15
CA ASP A 21 -9.26 12.62 0.00
C ASP A 21 -9.15 11.10 0.12
N HIS A 22 -9.33 10.43 -1.01
CA HIS A 22 -9.21 8.97 -1.07
C HIS A 22 -7.75 8.53 -1.10
N TYR A 23 -7.41 7.54 -0.29
CA TYR A 23 -6.14 6.84 -0.34
C TYR A 23 -6.35 5.37 0.03
N ALA A 24 -5.43 4.52 -0.42
CA ALA A 24 -5.35 3.14 0.00
C ALA A 24 -4.20 3.00 1.01
N GLN A 25 -4.42 2.24 2.07
CA GLN A 25 -3.38 1.81 2.98
C GLN A 25 -3.04 0.34 2.71
N ILE A 26 -1.75 0.02 2.70
CA ILE A 26 -1.25 -1.36 2.67
C ILE A 26 -0.54 -1.60 4.00
N ASP A 27 -0.86 -2.70 4.66
CA ASP A 27 -0.31 -2.98 5.99
C ASP A 27 0.15 -4.42 6.13
N SER A 28 -0.81 -5.33 6.36
CA SER A 28 -0.44 -6.59 6.98
C SER A 28 0.00 -7.59 5.93
N VAL A 29 1.02 -8.37 6.27
CA VAL A 29 1.49 -9.57 5.57
C VAL A 29 1.40 -10.70 6.61
N ILE A 30 0.17 -11.17 6.89
CA ILE A 30 -0.06 -12.15 7.97
C ILE A 30 0.34 -13.54 7.49
N GLY A 31 1.36 -14.11 8.14
CA GLY A 31 1.74 -15.53 8.07
C GLY A 31 2.61 -15.87 9.28
N LYS A 32 2.68 -17.13 9.71
CA LYS A 32 3.64 -17.53 10.76
C LYS A 32 5.06 -17.25 10.27
N GLN A 33 6.04 -17.12 11.18
CA GLN A 33 7.45 -16.99 10.76
C GLN A 33 7.88 -18.15 9.84
N THR A 34 7.32 -19.35 10.06
CA THR A 34 7.52 -20.57 9.27
C THR A 34 6.69 -20.64 7.99
N ASP A 35 5.63 -19.82 7.86
CA ASP A 35 4.77 -19.85 6.69
C ASP A 35 5.45 -19.12 5.54
N LYS A 36 5.50 -19.81 4.40
CA LYS A 36 6.00 -19.23 3.14
C LYS A 36 5.02 -18.20 2.58
N GLN A 37 3.73 -18.44 2.78
CA GLN A 37 2.65 -17.60 2.28
C GLN A 37 2.17 -16.63 3.34
N THR A 38 1.73 -15.48 2.87
CA THR A 38 1.30 -14.36 3.71
C THR A 38 0.11 -13.68 3.06
N ILE A 39 -0.73 -12.99 3.83
CA ILE A 39 -1.86 -12.23 3.28
C ILE A 39 -1.54 -10.76 3.34
N ALA A 40 -1.43 -10.11 2.17
CA ALA A 40 -1.34 -8.67 2.03
C ALA A 40 -2.73 -8.04 2.18
N THR A 41 -2.89 -7.05 3.07
CA THR A 41 -4.18 -6.36 3.25
C THR A 41 -4.16 -4.94 2.69
N LEU A 42 -5.18 -4.63 1.89
CA LEU A 42 -5.49 -3.31 1.36
C LEU A 42 -6.69 -2.76 2.11
N ILE A 43 -6.55 -1.55 2.63
CA ILE A 43 -7.58 -0.85 3.40
C ILE A 43 -7.90 0.43 2.64
N PHE A 44 -9.18 0.70 2.43
CA PHE A 44 -9.68 1.90 1.77
C PHE A 44 -10.52 2.67 2.79
N PRO A 45 -9.91 3.54 3.61
CA PRO A 45 -10.59 4.13 4.77
C PRO A 45 -11.85 4.90 4.39
N THR A 46 -11.80 5.69 3.32
CA THR A 46 -12.96 6.49 2.86
C THR A 46 -14.11 5.64 2.33
N LEU A 47 -13.85 4.37 1.97
CA LEU A 47 -14.86 3.43 1.48
C LEU A 47 -15.31 2.44 2.56
N SER A 48 -14.68 2.46 3.75
CA SER A 48 -14.85 1.41 4.78
C SER A 48 -14.68 0.00 4.20
N PHE A 49 -13.79 -0.15 3.22
CA PHE A 49 -13.60 -1.39 2.47
C PHE A 49 -12.21 -1.96 2.74
N ILE A 50 -12.14 -3.28 2.92
CA ILE A 50 -10.90 -4.02 3.15
C ILE A 50 -10.86 -5.19 2.18
N PHE A 51 -9.70 -5.40 1.56
CA PHE A 51 -9.46 -6.49 0.63
C PHE A 51 -8.10 -7.14 0.93
N GLY A 52 -8.08 -8.47 0.97
CA GLY A 52 -6.86 -9.25 1.16
C GLY A 52 -6.48 -10.03 -0.10
N PHE A 53 -5.19 -10.13 -0.40
CA PHE A 53 -4.69 -11.07 -1.40
C PHE A 53 -3.51 -11.89 -0.87
N ILE A 54 -3.36 -13.10 -1.39
CA ILE A 54 -2.26 -13.99 -1.01
C ILE A 54 -0.97 -13.49 -1.66
N SER A 55 0.02 -13.23 -0.81
CA SER A 55 1.41 -12.99 -1.16
C SER A 55 2.19 -14.30 -0.94
N PRO A 56 2.53 -15.04 -2.01
CA PRO A 56 3.11 -16.39 -1.91
C PRO A 56 4.48 -16.46 -1.24
N GLN A 57 5.21 -15.34 -1.15
CA GLN A 57 6.50 -15.23 -0.50
C GLN A 57 6.61 -13.91 0.26
N LYS A 58 7.42 -13.89 1.33
CA LYS A 58 7.77 -12.64 2.01
C LYS A 58 8.64 -11.77 1.11
N GLY A 59 8.45 -10.45 1.20
CA GLY A 59 9.25 -9.47 0.47
C GLY A 59 8.49 -8.75 -0.65
N TRP A 60 9.10 -7.65 -1.11
CA TRP A 60 8.44 -6.66 -1.96
C TRP A 60 7.96 -7.17 -3.31
N LEU A 61 8.66 -8.15 -3.90
CA LEU A 61 8.34 -8.64 -5.24
C LEU A 61 6.94 -9.27 -5.27
N SER A 62 6.61 -10.03 -4.23
CA SER A 62 5.34 -10.73 -4.12
C SER A 62 4.16 -9.75 -3.96
N VAL A 63 4.34 -8.73 -3.12
CA VAL A 63 3.35 -7.65 -2.92
C VAL A 63 3.13 -6.84 -4.21
N ASN A 64 4.21 -6.37 -4.83
CA ASN A 64 4.13 -5.59 -6.06
C ASN A 64 3.49 -6.40 -7.20
N ASN A 65 3.80 -7.69 -7.34
CA ASN A 65 3.15 -8.55 -8.33
C ASN A 65 1.66 -8.69 -8.07
N GLY A 66 1.24 -8.79 -6.80
CA GLY A 66 -0.16 -8.78 -6.41
C GLY A 66 -0.88 -7.49 -6.85
N LEU A 67 -0.27 -6.33 -6.59
CA LEU A 67 -0.80 -5.03 -7.00
C LEU A 67 -0.84 -4.86 -8.52
N VAL A 68 0.18 -5.33 -9.25
CA VAL A 68 0.20 -5.36 -10.71
C VAL A 68 -0.91 -6.28 -11.26
N ASN A 69 -1.18 -7.40 -10.61
CA ASN A 69 -2.29 -8.28 -11.00
C ASN A 69 -3.66 -7.61 -10.76
N ILE A 70 -3.80 -6.83 -9.69
CA ILE A 70 -4.99 -6.00 -9.45
C ILE A 70 -5.12 -4.94 -10.54
N LEU A 71 -4.04 -4.22 -10.87
CA LEU A 71 -3.99 -3.26 -11.98
C LEU A 71 -4.45 -3.89 -13.29
N LYS A 72 -3.94 -5.08 -13.65
CA LYS A 72 -4.34 -5.79 -14.88
C LYS A 72 -5.83 -6.15 -14.91
N LYS A 73 -6.41 -6.50 -13.76
CA LYS A 73 -7.83 -6.86 -13.64
C LYS A 73 -8.76 -5.65 -13.68
N LEU A 74 -8.38 -4.55 -13.03
CA LEU A 74 -9.18 -3.33 -12.97
C LEU A 74 -9.00 -2.43 -14.21
N GLY A 75 -7.85 -2.54 -14.87
CA GLY A 75 -7.40 -1.56 -15.87
C GLY A 75 -6.88 -0.28 -15.23
N ILE A 76 -6.15 0.52 -16.02
CA ILE A 76 -5.44 1.72 -15.55
C ILE A 76 -6.40 2.75 -14.95
N VAL A 77 -7.55 2.98 -15.60
CA VAL A 77 -8.51 4.02 -15.19
C VAL A 77 -9.05 3.75 -13.79
N LEU A 78 -9.57 2.54 -13.56
CA LEU A 78 -10.16 2.18 -12.27
C LEU A 78 -9.08 2.00 -11.19
N PHE A 79 -7.90 1.50 -11.55
CA PHE A 79 -6.79 1.43 -10.60
C PHE A 79 -6.36 2.82 -10.12
N LYS A 80 -6.26 3.82 -11.00
CA LYS A 80 -5.95 5.21 -10.61
C LYS A 80 -7.01 5.79 -9.66
N GLN A 81 -8.27 5.43 -9.84
CA GLN A 81 -9.36 5.87 -8.96
C GLN A 81 -9.33 5.18 -7.60
N ALA A 82 -8.99 3.89 -7.55
CA ALA A 82 -8.91 3.11 -6.31
C ALA A 82 -7.59 3.33 -5.54
N PHE A 83 -6.49 3.61 -6.24
CA PHE A 83 -5.15 3.79 -5.68
C PHE A 83 -4.51 5.10 -6.12
N PRO A 84 -5.19 6.26 -5.98
CA PRO A 84 -4.59 7.54 -6.35
C PRO A 84 -3.37 7.84 -5.47
N VAL A 85 -3.45 7.42 -4.20
CA VAL A 85 -2.40 7.48 -3.19
C VAL A 85 -2.33 6.14 -2.48
N ILE A 86 -1.12 5.65 -2.25
CA ILE A 86 -0.83 4.44 -1.49
C ILE A 86 0.04 4.83 -0.29
N LEU A 87 -0.41 4.43 0.90
CA LEU A 87 0.31 4.62 2.16
C LEU A 87 0.67 3.26 2.75
N SER A 88 1.94 3.07 3.10
CA SER A 88 2.42 1.82 3.71
C SER A 88 3.38 2.11 4.84
N ASP A 89 3.69 1.13 5.68
CA ASP A 89 4.85 1.24 6.57
C ASP A 89 6.18 1.05 5.80
N ARG A 90 7.31 1.14 6.51
CA ARG A 90 8.66 0.96 5.95
C ARG A 90 9.14 -0.49 6.02
N GLY A 91 8.22 -1.46 6.04
CA GLY A 91 8.53 -2.87 6.00
C GLY A 91 9.26 -3.26 4.71
N THR A 92 10.11 -4.29 4.80
CA THR A 92 10.92 -4.78 3.67
C THR A 92 10.08 -5.32 2.51
N GLU A 93 8.84 -5.71 2.80
CA GLU A 93 7.79 -6.06 1.85
C GLU A 93 7.26 -4.86 1.05
N PHE A 94 7.62 -3.62 1.42
CA PHE A 94 7.18 -2.40 0.76
C PHE A 94 8.34 -1.52 0.26
N ASP A 95 9.59 -1.97 0.41
CA ASP A 95 10.81 -1.26 0.02
C ASP A 95 10.80 -0.76 -1.43
N GLN A 96 10.10 -1.46 -2.31
CA GLN A 96 10.04 -1.17 -3.75
C GLN A 96 8.63 -0.75 -4.20
N LEU A 97 7.75 -0.38 -3.27
CA LEU A 97 6.38 0.00 -3.56
C LEU A 97 6.31 1.26 -4.44
N TYR A 98 7.26 2.19 -4.29
CA TYR A 98 7.40 3.39 -5.14
C TYR A 98 7.49 3.09 -6.65
N LYS A 99 7.84 1.86 -7.06
CA LYS A 99 7.82 1.46 -8.47
C LYS A 99 6.42 1.49 -9.08
N LEU A 100 5.36 1.42 -8.27
CA LEU A 100 3.97 1.55 -8.71
C LEU A 100 3.54 3.00 -8.99
N GLU A 101 4.40 3.99 -8.76
CA GLU A 101 4.06 5.37 -9.09
C GLU A 101 3.95 5.62 -10.60
N LYS A 102 4.50 4.70 -11.41
CA LYS A 102 4.57 4.84 -12.87
C LYS A 102 4.13 3.55 -13.56
N THR A 103 3.59 3.70 -14.76
CA THR A 103 3.28 2.60 -15.67
C THR A 103 3.65 3.00 -17.09
N LEU A 104 3.66 2.05 -18.01
CA LEU A 104 3.81 2.31 -19.45
C LEU A 104 2.42 2.24 -20.09
N ASP A 105 2.12 3.17 -20.98
CA ASP A 105 0.98 3.05 -21.87
C ASP A 105 1.28 2.13 -23.06
N GLU A 106 0.31 2.00 -23.98
CA GLU A 106 0.38 1.12 -25.14
C GLU A 106 1.52 1.50 -26.11
N ASP A 107 1.94 2.77 -26.10
CA ASP A 107 3.04 3.29 -26.91
C ASP A 107 4.41 3.21 -26.18
N GLY A 108 4.43 2.66 -24.96
CA GLY A 108 5.64 2.55 -24.14
C GLY A 108 6.04 3.87 -23.48
N ILE A 109 5.15 4.85 -23.40
CA ILE A 109 5.40 6.14 -22.74
C ILE A 109 5.11 5.99 -21.25
N VAL A 110 5.98 6.56 -20.43
CA VAL A 110 5.87 6.54 -18.97
C VAL A 110 4.77 7.48 -18.51
N GLN A 111 3.75 6.92 -17.85
CA GLN A 111 2.62 7.66 -17.28
C GLN A 111 2.61 7.56 -15.75
N PRO A 112 2.20 8.61 -15.03
CA PRO A 112 1.95 8.50 -13.59
C PRO A 112 0.77 7.56 -13.33
N LEU A 113 0.90 6.71 -12.31
CA LEU A 113 -0.10 5.72 -11.91
C LEU A 113 -0.62 5.97 -10.49
N SER A 114 0.26 6.23 -9.53
CA SER A 114 -0.08 6.46 -8.13
C SER A 114 0.96 7.35 -7.45
N LYS A 115 0.68 7.81 -6.24
CA LYS A 115 1.66 8.41 -5.32
C LYS A 115 1.90 7.48 -4.15
N VAL A 116 3.15 7.21 -3.82
CA VAL A 116 3.49 6.30 -2.72
C VAL A 116 4.11 7.07 -1.57
N PHE A 117 3.61 6.83 -0.36
CA PHE A 117 4.14 7.40 0.86
C PHE A 117 4.38 6.32 1.92
N TYR A 118 5.27 6.63 2.85
CA TYR A 118 5.72 5.72 3.89
C TYR A 118 5.53 6.31 5.29
N ALA A 119 4.69 5.65 6.08
CA ALA A 119 4.46 5.94 7.49
C ALA A 119 5.74 5.79 8.33
N ASP A 120 5.85 6.56 9.41
CA ASP A 120 6.97 6.44 10.34
C ASP A 120 6.70 5.29 11.34
N PRO A 121 7.62 4.32 11.50
CA PRO A 121 7.41 3.18 12.39
C PRO A 121 7.29 3.54 13.89
N TYR A 122 7.61 4.78 14.28
CA TYR A 122 7.81 5.21 15.68
C TYR A 122 6.87 6.31 16.18
N THR A 123 5.88 6.75 15.40
CA THR A 123 4.98 7.85 15.83
C THR A 123 3.68 7.29 16.44
N SER A 124 3.48 7.50 17.75
CA SER A 124 2.36 6.95 18.53
C SER A 124 0.97 7.27 17.96
N ASN A 125 0.76 8.49 17.45
CA ASN A 125 -0.54 8.89 16.88
C ASN A 125 -0.84 8.21 15.54
N GLN A 126 0.17 8.05 14.66
CA GLN A 126 0.01 7.31 13.40
C GLN A 126 -0.26 5.84 13.69
N ARG A 127 0.49 5.28 14.65
CA ARG A 127 0.28 3.92 15.14
C ARG A 127 -1.13 3.70 15.69
N ALA A 128 -1.73 4.64 16.40
CA ALA A 128 -3.07 4.43 16.98
C ALA A 128 -4.16 4.24 15.91
N GLU A 129 -4.11 5.01 14.83
CA GLU A 129 -5.05 4.91 13.71
C GLU A 129 -4.84 3.63 12.90
N PHE A 130 -3.57 3.33 12.58
CA PHE A 130 -3.19 2.07 11.94
C PHE A 130 -3.52 0.85 12.80
N GLU A 131 -3.16 0.84 14.07
CA GLU A 131 -3.46 -0.25 15.01
C GLU A 131 -4.97 -0.43 15.22
N SER A 132 -5.77 0.63 15.19
CA SER A 132 -7.23 0.49 15.26
C SER A 132 -7.78 -0.28 14.06
N ASN A 133 -7.32 0.08 12.85
CA ASN A 133 -7.67 -0.64 11.62
C ASN A 133 -7.09 -2.07 11.61
N HIS A 134 -5.88 -2.29 12.12
CA HIS A 134 -5.27 -3.62 12.19
C HIS A 134 -5.94 -4.51 13.23
N ARG A 135 -6.36 -3.95 14.38
CA ARG A 135 -7.15 -4.68 15.39
C ARG A 135 -8.47 -5.17 14.81
N PHE A 136 -9.10 -4.38 13.93
CA PHE A 136 -10.30 -4.80 13.23
C PHE A 136 -10.02 -6.03 12.34
N ILE A 137 -8.99 -5.99 11.49
CA ILE A 137 -8.64 -7.10 10.59
C ILE A 137 -8.26 -8.38 11.35
N ARG A 138 -7.46 -8.28 12.41
CA ARG A 138 -7.03 -9.44 13.21
C ARG A 138 -8.20 -10.17 13.87
N ARG A 139 -9.30 -9.46 14.18
CA ARG A 139 -10.50 -10.06 14.79
C ARG A 139 -11.32 -10.91 13.81
N PHE A 140 -11.22 -10.66 12.50
CA PHE A 140 -11.89 -11.47 11.46
C PHE A 140 -10.98 -12.52 10.82
N SER A 141 -9.68 -12.50 11.13
CA SER A 141 -8.67 -13.39 10.54
C SER A 141 -8.20 -14.50 11.51
N THR A 142 -8.88 -14.66 12.66
CA THR A 142 -8.65 -15.73 13.64
C THR A 142 -9.83 -16.70 13.61
#